data_AF-G8DB84-F1
#
_entry.id   AF-G8DB84-F1
#
_cell.length_a   1.000
_cell.length_b   1.000
_cell.length_c   1.000
_cell.angle_alpha   90.00
_cell.angle_beta   90.00
_cell.angle_gamma   90.00
#
_symmetry.space_group_name_H-M   'P 1'
#
loop_
_entity.id
_entity.type
_entity.pdbx_description
1 polymer ?
#
loop_
_entity_poly.entity_id
_entity_poly.type
_entity_poly.pdbx_seq_one_letter_code
_entity_poly.pdbx_strand_id
1 'polypeptide(L)'
;RLQANKAAIKAMLVNRVGDFGLALGIMGCFTIFQTVDFSTIFARASAFSEPHYYFIFCNMRFHAITVICILLFIGAVGKSAQIGLHTWLPDAMEG
;
A
#
# COMPACT_ATOMS: atom_id res chain seq x y z
N ARG A 1 -13.39 3.98 -29.03
CA ARG A 1 -14.39 3.93 -27.91
C ARG A 1 -14.39 2.59 -27.16
N LEU A 2 -14.55 1.44 -27.82
CA LEU A 2 -14.44 0.13 -27.14
C LEU A 2 -13.06 -0.11 -26.51
N GLN A 3 -11.99 0.31 -27.17
CA GLN A 3 -10.60 0.20 -26.69
C GLN A 3 -10.35 1.09 -25.47
N ALA A 4 -10.72 2.37 -25.55
CA ALA A 4 -10.69 3.31 -24.43
C ALA A 4 -11.45 2.82 -23.17
N ASN A 5 -12.62 2.19 -23.33
CA ASN A 5 -13.36 1.63 -22.18
C ASN A 5 -12.61 0.45 -21.54
N LYS A 6 -11.96 -0.41 -22.34
CA LYS A 6 -11.15 -1.52 -21.82
C LYS A 6 -9.90 -1.02 -21.09
N ALA A 7 -9.25 0.00 -21.64
CA ALA A 7 -8.13 0.69 -21.00
C ALA A 7 -8.52 1.30 -19.65
N ALA A 8 -9.65 2.02 -19.60
CA ALA A 8 -10.16 2.63 -18.37
C ALA A 8 -10.47 1.60 -17.28
N ILE A 9 -11.09 0.46 -17.62
CA ILE A 9 -11.37 -0.62 -16.67
C ILE A 9 -10.06 -1.23 -16.15
N LYS A 10 -9.07 -1.46 -17.03
CA LYS A 10 -7.76 -1.99 -16.63
C LYS A 10 -7.03 -1.04 -15.67
N ALA A 11 -7.01 0.26 -15.98
CA ALA A 11 -6.43 1.29 -15.13
C ALA A 11 -7.10 1.34 -13.75
N MET A 12 -8.44 1.26 -13.71
CA MET A 12 -9.19 1.24 -12.45
C MET A 12 -8.88 0.00 -11.62
N LEU A 13 -8.78 -1.18 -12.25
CA LEU A 13 -8.46 -2.43 -11.57
C LEU A 13 -7.06 -2.41 -10.95
N VAL A 14 -6.07 -1.91 -11.71
CA VAL A 14 -4.68 -1.77 -11.27
C VAL A 14 -4.57 -0.79 -10.10
N ASN A 15 -5.23 0.37 -10.18
CA ASN A 15 -5.26 1.34 -9.07
C ASN A 15 -5.93 0.76 -7.82
N ARG A 16 -6.94 -0.12 -8.00
CA ARG A 16 -7.64 -0.74 -6.88
C ARG A 16 -6.77 -1.69 -6.06
N VAL A 17 -5.81 -2.37 -6.70
CA VAL A 17 -4.83 -3.22 -6.00
C VAL A 17 -3.91 -2.37 -5.12
N GLY A 18 -3.46 -1.22 -5.63
CA GLY A 18 -2.70 -0.24 -4.84
C GLY A 18 -3.53 0.29 -3.67
N ASP A 19 -4.78 0.68 -3.92
CA ASP A 19 -5.68 1.19 -2.87
C ASP A 19 -5.89 0.17 -1.74
N PHE A 20 -5.87 -1.14 -2.04
CA PHE A 20 -5.97 -2.19 -1.04
C PHE A 20 -4.72 -2.25 -0.13
N GLY A 21 -3.53 -2.14 -0.71
CA GLY A 21 -2.27 -2.04 0.04
C GLY A 21 -2.25 -0.81 0.94
N LEU A 22 -2.69 0.35 0.41
CA LEU A 22 -2.79 1.58 1.19
C LEU A 22 -3.77 1.44 2.36
N ALA A 23 -4.96 0.88 2.12
CA ALA A 23 -5.98 0.69 3.15
C ALA A 23 -5.48 -0.22 4.28
N LEU A 24 -4.83 -1.34 3.95
CA LEU A 24 -4.23 -2.23 4.94
C LEU A 24 -3.06 -1.57 5.69
N GLY A 25 -2.24 -0.76 5.02
CA GLY A 25 -1.16 -0.01 5.65
C GLY A 25 -1.68 1.01 6.67
N ILE A 26 -2.70 1.80 6.32
CA ILE A 26 -3.35 2.75 7.23
C ILE A 26 -4.02 2.03 8.41
N MET A 27 -4.69 0.91 8.13
CA MET A 27 -5.31 0.08 9.19
C MET A 27 -4.26 -0.49 10.15
N GLY A 28 -3.12 -0.96 9.64
CA GLY A 28 -2.00 -1.40 10.45
C GLY A 28 -1.37 -0.29 11.28
N CYS A 29 -1.25 0.92 10.73
CA CYS A 29 -0.85 2.10 11.52
C CYS A 29 -1.82 2.35 12.66
N PHE A 30 -3.13 2.31 12.38
CA PHE A 30 -4.14 2.58 13.39
C PHE A 30 -4.18 1.50 14.48
N THR A 31 -4.00 0.22 14.15
CA THR A 31 -4.01 -0.86 15.17
C THR A 31 -2.83 -0.75 16.13
N ILE A 32 -1.64 -0.36 15.67
CA ILE A 32 -0.43 -0.27 16.51
C ILE A 32 -0.33 1.09 17.20
N PHE A 33 -0.41 2.17 16.43
CA PHE A 33 -0.12 3.52 16.93
C PHE A 33 -1.36 4.24 17.46
N GLN A 34 -2.58 3.73 17.18
CA GLN A 34 -3.87 4.33 17.54
C GLN A 34 -4.06 5.75 16.98
N THR A 35 -3.33 6.08 15.91
CA THR A 35 -3.39 7.36 15.20
C THR A 35 -3.02 7.16 13.74
N VAL A 36 -3.47 8.09 12.89
CA VAL A 36 -3.08 8.19 11.47
C VAL A 36 -2.18 9.40 11.21
N ASP A 37 -1.90 10.21 12.23
CA ASP A 37 -1.01 11.36 12.09
C ASP A 37 0.45 10.91 12.00
N PHE A 38 1.09 11.22 10.87
CA PHE A 38 2.46 10.83 10.60
C PHE A 38 3.46 11.38 11.62
N SER A 39 3.27 12.61 12.12
CA SER A 39 4.21 13.21 13.07
C SER A 39 4.27 12.41 14.38
N THR A 40 3.10 12.02 14.88
CA THR A 40 2.96 11.17 16.06
C THR A 40 3.47 9.76 15.82
N ILE A 41 3.23 9.19 14.63
CA ILE A 41 3.72 7.85 14.24
C ILE A 41 5.26 7.84 14.22
N PHE A 42 5.90 8.81 13.57
CA PHE A 42 7.37 8.86 13.49
C PHE A 42 8.02 9.04 14.86
N ALA A 43 7.42 9.85 15.75
CA ALA A 43 7.92 10.03 17.11
C ALA A 43 7.83 8.73 17.94
N ARG A 44 6.84 7.87 17.67
CA ARG A 44 6.64 6.60 18.38
C ARG A 44 7.31 5.40 17.70
N ALA A 45 7.66 5.50 16.42
CA ALA A 45 8.16 4.38 15.62
C ALA A 45 9.37 3.67 16.23
N SER A 46 10.30 4.42 16.86
CA SER A 46 11.46 3.85 17.53
C SER A 46 11.09 2.99 18.76
N ALA A 47 10.07 3.38 19.51
CA ALA A 47 9.60 2.63 20.68
C ALA A 47 8.90 1.31 20.30
N PHE A 48 8.25 1.27 19.14
CA PHE A 48 7.60 0.06 18.61
C PHE A 48 8.54 -0.83 17.79
N SER A 49 9.82 -0.46 17.67
CA SER A 49 10.87 -1.27 17.03
C SER A 49 11.34 -2.44 17.91
N GLU A 50 10.89 -2.51 19.16
CA GLU A 50 11.21 -3.59 20.09
C GLU A 50 10.60 -4.95 19.68
N PRO A 51 11.23 -6.09 20.08
CA PRO A 51 10.97 -7.43 19.53
C PRO A 51 9.58 -8.02 19.81
N HIS A 52 8.69 -7.28 20.48
CA HIS A 52 7.38 -7.75 20.91
C HIS A 52 6.26 -7.55 19.89
N TYR A 53 6.46 -6.72 18.86
CA TYR A 53 5.44 -6.40 17.86
C TYR A 53 5.68 -7.12 16.53
N TYR A 54 5.06 -8.30 16.40
CA TYR A 54 5.10 -9.12 15.18
C TYR A 54 3.70 -9.40 14.64
N PHE A 55 3.57 -9.40 13.31
CA PHE A 55 2.46 -10.04 12.62
C PHE A 55 2.83 -11.49 12.32
N ILE A 56 1.94 -12.43 12.63
CA ILE A 56 2.09 -13.83 12.24
C ILE A 56 1.36 -14.03 10.92
N PHE A 57 2.11 -14.44 9.89
CA PHE A 57 1.54 -14.83 8.59
C PHE A 57 2.20 -16.13 8.14
N CYS A 58 1.40 -17.14 7.77
CA CYS A 58 1.90 -18.47 7.39
C CYS A 58 2.91 -19.07 8.38
N ASN A 59 2.67 -18.92 9.68
CA ASN A 59 3.55 -19.38 10.76
C ASN A 59 4.95 -18.72 10.79
N MET A 60 5.16 -17.68 10.00
CA MET A 60 6.34 -16.81 10.05
C MET A 60 6.03 -15.52 10.80
N ARG A 61 7.01 -15.02 11.57
CA ARG A 61 6.92 -13.75 12.30
C ARG A 61 7.54 -12.65 11.46
N PHE A 62 6.75 -11.63 11.14
CA PHE A 62 7.23 -10.43 10.46
C PHE A 62 7.14 -9.25 11.41
N HIS A 63 8.17 -8.40 11.43
CA HIS A 63 8.14 -7.15 12.19
C HIS A 63 6.99 -6.28 11.71
N ALA A 64 6.15 -5.86 12.65
CA ALA A 64 4.89 -5.21 12.32
C ALA A 64 5.09 -3.88 11.55
N ILE A 65 6.10 -3.10 11.94
CA ILE A 65 6.49 -1.87 11.26
C ILE A 65 6.92 -2.14 9.81
N THR A 66 7.75 -3.16 9.58
CA THR A 66 8.21 -3.52 8.23
C THR A 66 7.04 -3.87 7.32
N VAL A 67 6.07 -4.63 7.81
CA VAL A 67 4.87 -5.00 7.05
C VAL A 67 4.05 -3.76 6.71
N ILE A 68 3.82 -2.86 7.67
CA ILE A 68 3.09 -1.60 7.45
C ILE A 68 3.80 -0.74 6.41
N CYS A 69 5.12 -0.57 6.51
CA CYS A 69 5.90 0.19 5.54
C CYS A 69 5.80 -0.40 4.13
N ILE A 70 5.87 -1.72 3.99
CA ILE A 70 5.71 -2.39 2.69
C ILE A 70 4.30 -2.18 2.13
N LEU A 71 3.25 -2.28 2.96
CA LEU A 71 1.87 -2.08 2.53
C LEU A 71 1.62 -0.63 2.06
N LEU A 72 2.09 0.36 2.83
CA LEU A 72 2.04 1.78 2.44
C LEU A 72 2.82 2.05 1.16
N PHE A 73 3.99 1.42 1.00
CA PHE A 73 4.80 1.52 -0.20
C PHE A 73 4.09 0.94 -1.43
N ILE A 74 3.49 -0.26 -1.31
CA ILE A 74 2.68 -0.85 -2.39
C ILE A 74 1.53 0.07 -2.79
N GLY A 75 0.89 0.72 -1.82
CA GLY A 75 -0.15 1.72 -2.08
C GLY A 75 0.35 2.92 -2.89
N ALA A 76 1.49 3.48 -2.51
CA ALA A 76 2.11 4.61 -3.22
C ALA A 76 2.56 4.22 -4.64
N VAL A 77 3.16 3.04 -4.79
CA VAL A 77 3.60 2.50 -6.10
C VAL A 77 2.43 2.25 -7.03
N GLY A 78 1.31 1.73 -6.50
CA GLY A 78 0.12 1.45 -7.29
C GLY A 78 -0.51 2.68 -7.94
N LYS A 79 -0.55 3.82 -7.24
CA LYS A 79 -1.03 5.10 -7.79
C LYS A 79 -0.04 5.75 -8.76
N SER A 80 1.26 5.57 -8.53
CA SER A 80 2.33 6.25 -9.28
C SER A 80 2.72 5.52 -10.58
N ALA A 81 2.03 4.43 -10.94
CA ALA A 81 2.31 3.59 -12.10
C ALA A 81 3.75 3.02 -12.15
N GLN A 82 4.37 2.82 -10.98
CA GLN A 82 5.72 2.26 -10.86
C GLN A 82 5.70 0.72 -10.68
N ILE A 83 6.85 0.07 -10.89
CA ILE A 83 7.13 -1.39 -10.86
C ILE A 83 5.94 -2.29 -11.27
N GLY A 84 5.95 -2.78 -12.52
CA GLY A 84 4.97 -3.74 -13.03
C GLY A 84 3.57 -3.16 -13.33
N LEU A 85 3.21 -2.03 -12.71
CA LEU A 85 1.92 -1.35 -12.87
C LEU A 85 1.97 -0.20 -13.88
N HIS A 86 3.00 -0.12 -14.73
CA HIS A 86 3.08 0.86 -15.83
C HIS A 86 2.20 0.46 -17.02
N THR A 87 1.67 -0.76 -17.06
CA THR A 87 1.00 -1.36 -18.23
C THR A 87 -0.30 -0.66 -18.63
N TRP A 88 -0.91 0.10 -17.74
CA TRP A 88 -2.12 0.89 -18.05
C TRP A 88 -1.80 2.32 -18.51
N LEU A 89 -0.56 2.80 -18.32
CA LEU A 89 -0.18 4.17 -18.66
C LEU A 89 -0.12 4.39 -20.20
N PRO A 90 0.42 3.47 -21.02
CA PRO A 90 0.32 3.55 -22.48
C PRO A 90 -1.13 3.48 -22.96
N ASP A 91 -1.93 2.58 -22.36
CA ASP A 91 -3.35 2.41 -22.69
C ASP A 91 -4.19 3.65 -22.31
N ALA A 92 -3.77 4.41 -21.30
CA ALA A 92 -4.42 5.66 -20.89
C ALA A 92 -4.17 6.82 -21.87
N MET A 93 -3.14 6.73 -22.73
CA MET A 93 -2.86 7.70 -23.80
C MET A 93 -3.64 7.42 -25.10
N GLU A 94 -4.40 6.32 -25.18
CA GLU A 94 -5.34 6.03 -26.28
C GLU A 94 -6.72 6.71 -26.12
N GLY A 95 -6.87 7.56 -25.09
CA GLY A 95 -8.07 8.34 -24.79
C GLY A 95 -8.30 9.53 -25.72
#